data_AF-A0A258VK30-F1
#
_entry.id   AF-A0A258VK30-F1
#
_cell.length_a   1.000
_cell.length_b   1.000
_cell.length_c   1.000
_cell.angle_alpha   90.00
_cell.angle_beta   90.00
_cell.angle_gamma   90.00
#
_symmetry.space_group_name_H-M   'P 1'
#
loop_
_entity.id
_entity.type
_entity.pdbx_description
1 polymer ?
#
loop_
_entity_poly.entity_id
_entity_poly.type
_entity_poly.pdbx_seq_one_letter_code
_entity_poly.pdbx_strand_id
1 'polypeptide(L)'
;MNYTLEYLEKGSLVSDDGVAKNVSELETLMLKLDAEKYVNLCLVYSNQNILTISGGREQYIIMFSDNSKFYELNNPLNRGGDLILIRTGHTVGKFPPEMVMDPFTTYSVIKEFYASGKRHPDLHWKPLN
;
A
#
# COMPACT_ATOMS: atom_id res chain seq x y z
N MET A 1 11.70 11.02 -3.12
CA MET A 1 11.00 9.95 -2.39
C MET A 1 11.65 8.64 -2.82
N ASN A 2 12.13 7.81 -1.89
CA ASN A 2 12.64 6.49 -2.26
C ASN A 2 11.47 5.51 -2.33
N TYR A 3 11.57 4.49 -3.17
CA TYR A 3 10.62 3.40 -3.21
C TYR A 3 11.35 2.05 -3.31
N THR A 4 10.65 1.01 -2.87
CA THR A 4 10.99 -0.40 -3.11
C THR A 4 9.76 -1.08 -3.70
N LEU A 5 9.90 -1.66 -4.88
CA LEU A 5 8.87 -2.48 -5.52
C LEU A 5 9.24 -3.95 -5.33
N GLU A 6 8.39 -4.71 -4.65
CA GLU A 6 8.63 -6.14 -4.41
C GLU A 6 7.84 -7.00 -5.38
N TYR A 7 8.52 -8.00 -5.94
CA TYR A 7 7.94 -8.92 -6.90
C TYR A 7 8.49 -10.34 -6.76
N LEU A 8 7.72 -11.31 -7.25
CA LEU A 8 8.13 -12.70 -7.29
C LEU A 8 8.92 -13.00 -8.57
N GLU A 9 10.09 -13.60 -8.39
CA GLU A 9 10.90 -14.16 -9.45
C GLU A 9 11.35 -15.57 -9.07
N LYS A 10 10.97 -16.56 -9.90
CA LYS A 10 11.28 -17.98 -9.68
C LYS A 10 10.90 -18.50 -8.27
N GLY A 11 9.81 -17.98 -7.71
CA GLY A 11 9.30 -18.36 -6.39
C GLY A 11 9.96 -17.63 -5.21
N SER A 12 10.91 -16.72 -5.47
CA SER A 12 11.57 -15.90 -4.45
C SER A 12 11.06 -14.46 -4.52
N LEU A 13 10.95 -13.80 -3.37
CA LEU A 13 10.68 -12.37 -3.30
C LEU A 13 11.95 -11.59 -3.64
N VAL A 14 11.85 -10.67 -4.59
CA VAL A 14 12.91 -9.78 -5.06
C VAL A 14 12.43 -8.34 -4.92
N SER A 15 13.37 -7.42 -4.69
CA SER A 15 13.11 -6.01 -4.49
C SER A 15 13.82 -5.18 -5.57
N ASP A 16 13.12 -4.21 -6.13
CA ASP A 16 13.65 -3.18 -7.02
C ASP A 16 13.54 -1.81 -6.35
N ASP A 17 14.68 -1.21 -6.04
CA ASP A 17 14.77 0.07 -5.35
C ASP A 17 14.95 1.22 -6.34
N GLY A 18 14.31 2.36 -6.06
CA GLY A 18 14.48 3.54 -6.88
C GLY A 18 14.09 4.84 -6.18
N VAL A 19 14.18 5.93 -6.95
CA VAL A 19 13.82 7.28 -6.50
C VAL A 19 12.75 7.83 -7.42
N ALA A 20 11.56 8.06 -6.88
CA ALA A 20 10.46 8.66 -7.61
C ALA A 20 10.66 10.18 -7.74
N LYS A 21 10.59 10.67 -8.98
CA LYS A 21 10.81 12.08 -9.33
C LYS A 21 9.55 12.93 -9.27
N ASN A 22 8.39 12.29 -9.41
CA ASN A 22 7.09 12.92 -9.36
C ASN A 22 6.04 11.89 -8.94
N VAL A 23 4.82 12.36 -8.70
CA VAL A 23 3.73 11.51 -8.22
C VAL A 23 3.15 10.59 -9.30
N SER A 24 3.25 10.96 -10.58
CA SER A 24 2.78 10.13 -11.70
C SER A 24 3.62 8.86 -11.87
N GLU A 25 4.91 8.91 -11.53
CA GLU A 25 5.75 7.71 -11.46
C GLU A 25 5.24 6.75 -10.37
N LEU A 26 4.81 7.27 -9.22
CA LEU A 26 4.26 6.46 -8.13
C LEU A 26 2.91 5.84 -8.49
N GLU A 27 2.05 6.56 -9.21
CA GLU A 27 0.81 6.01 -9.78
C GLU A 27 1.10 4.83 -10.70
N THR A 28 2.10 4.99 -11.57
CA THR A 28 2.53 3.92 -12.49
C THR A 28 3.04 2.71 -11.71
N LEU A 29 3.80 2.90 -10.63
CA LEU A 29 4.26 1.81 -9.77
C LEU A 29 3.10 1.12 -9.05
N MET A 30 2.12 1.87 -8.53
CA MET A 30 0.91 1.32 -7.93
C MET A 30 0.14 0.45 -8.93
N LEU A 31 -0.05 0.94 -10.16
CA LEU A 31 -0.77 0.20 -11.20
C LEU A 31 -0.01 -1.03 -11.73
N LYS A 32 1.30 -1.14 -11.49
CA LYS A 32 2.05 -2.36 -11.77
C LYS A 32 1.72 -3.50 -10.80
N LEU A 33 1.20 -3.18 -9.62
CA LEU A 33 0.81 -4.20 -8.64
C LEU A 33 -0.33 -5.05 -9.21
N ASP A 34 -0.06 -6.34 -9.37
CA ASP A 34 -0.98 -7.29 -10.00
C ASP A 34 -1.38 -8.44 -9.05
N ALA A 35 -0.97 -8.37 -7.79
CA ALA A 35 -1.23 -9.36 -6.75
C ALA A 35 -0.59 -10.74 -7.01
N GLU A 36 0.05 -10.98 -8.15
CA GLU A 36 0.62 -12.28 -8.54
C GLU A 36 2.14 -12.19 -8.65
N LYS A 37 2.64 -11.31 -9.51
CA LYS A 37 4.06 -11.06 -9.69
C LYS A 37 4.48 -9.87 -8.85
N TYR A 38 3.85 -8.72 -8.99
CA TYR A 38 4.19 -7.50 -8.25
C TYR A 38 3.22 -7.33 -7.11
N VAL A 39 3.72 -7.41 -5.87
CA VAL A 39 2.88 -7.67 -4.70
C VAL A 39 2.88 -6.55 -3.68
N ASN A 40 3.99 -5.83 -3.55
CA ASN A 40 4.11 -4.72 -2.60
C ASN A 40 4.84 -3.53 -3.23
N LEU A 41 4.41 -2.34 -2.86
CA LEU A 41 5.10 -1.08 -3.08
C LEU A 41 5.32 -0.40 -1.74
N CYS A 42 6.58 -0.16 -1.39
CA CYS A 42 7.00 0.55 -0.19
C CYS A 42 7.55 1.91 -0.59
N LEU A 43 7.06 2.98 0.03
CA LEU A 43 7.51 4.35 -0.19
C LEU A 43 8.13 4.89 1.09
N VAL A 44 9.32 5.50 0.99
CA VAL A 44 10.08 5.99 2.14
C VAL A 44 10.34 7.49 2.04
N TYR A 45 9.78 8.23 2.99
CA TYR A 45 9.99 9.67 3.16
C TYR A 45 10.95 9.93 4.32
N SER A 46 12.06 10.62 4.02
CA SER A 46 13.10 11.05 4.97
C SER A 46 13.55 9.98 6.00
N ASN A 47 13.57 8.70 5.59
CA ASN A 47 13.98 7.51 6.36
C ASN A 47 13.14 7.17 7.62
N GLN A 48 12.04 7.87 7.90
CA GLN A 48 11.26 7.67 9.12
C GLN A 48 9.80 7.32 8.86
N ASN A 49 9.26 7.83 7.77
CA ASN A 49 7.87 7.60 7.41
C ASN A 49 7.83 6.65 6.23
N ILE A 50 7.07 5.57 6.39
CA ILE A 50 6.96 4.49 5.42
C ILE A 50 5.49 4.31 5.09
N LEU A 51 5.17 4.28 3.80
CA LEU A 51 3.86 3.87 3.30
C LEU A 51 4.03 2.56 2.53
N THR A 52 3.32 1.52 2.96
CA THR A 52 3.30 0.21 2.30
C THR A 52 1.94 -0.01 1.66
N ILE A 53 1.95 -0.39 0.39
CA ILE A 53 0.77 -0.73 -0.40
C ILE A 53 0.94 -2.15 -0.88
N SER A 54 0.02 -3.03 -0.50
CA SER A 54 0.03 -4.46 -0.85
C SER A 54 -1.22 -4.83 -1.62
N GLY A 55 -1.11 -5.76 -2.57
CA GLY A 55 -2.24 -6.25 -3.36
C GLY A 55 -2.07 -6.00 -4.86
N GLY A 56 -3.14 -5.58 -5.53
CA GLY A 56 -3.16 -5.38 -6.98
C GLY A 56 -4.54 -5.61 -7.57
N ARG A 57 -4.69 -5.38 -8.89
CA ARG A 57 -5.96 -5.59 -9.62
C ARG A 57 -7.18 -5.03 -8.90
N GLU A 58 -7.07 -3.77 -8.48
CA GLU A 58 -8.14 -2.97 -7.84
C GLU A 58 -8.35 -3.16 -6.33
N GLN A 59 -7.59 -4.03 -5.67
CA GLN A 59 -7.72 -4.25 -4.23
C GLN A 59 -6.38 -4.05 -3.52
N TYR A 60 -6.34 -3.06 -2.63
CA TYR A 60 -5.11 -2.69 -1.92
C TYR A 60 -5.32 -2.68 -0.42
N ILE A 61 -4.31 -3.15 0.30
CA ILE A 61 -4.13 -2.91 1.73
C ILE A 61 -3.07 -1.83 1.89
N ILE A 62 -3.34 -0.83 2.73
CA ILE A 62 -2.43 0.30 2.93
C ILE A 62 -2.04 0.39 4.40
N MET A 63 -0.74 0.37 4.65
CA MET A 63 -0.15 0.55 5.96
C MET A 63 0.76 1.77 5.97
N PHE A 64 0.81 2.44 7.11
CA PHE A 64 1.71 3.55 7.35
C PHE A 64 2.50 3.31 8.64
N SER A 65 3.77 3.68 8.63
CA SER A 65 4.64 3.69 9.81
C SER A 65 5.25 5.08 9.99
N ASP A 66 5.19 5.60 11.21
CA ASP A 66 5.88 6.83 11.65
C ASP A 66 6.58 6.52 12.97
N ASN A 67 7.91 6.55 12.93
CA ASN A 67 8.76 6.35 14.12
C ASN A 67 8.34 5.09 14.93
N SER A 68 8.21 3.96 14.23
CA SER A 68 7.81 2.65 14.79
C SER A 68 6.36 2.55 15.29
N LYS A 69 5.52 3.55 15.07
CA LYS A 69 4.07 3.42 15.25
C LYS A 69 3.44 3.00 13.93
N PHE A 70 2.68 1.92 13.97
CA PHE A 70 2.04 1.35 12.80
C PHE A 70 0.57 1.73 12.75
N TYR A 71 0.08 1.98 11.55
CA TYR A 71 -1.30 2.33 11.28
C TYR A 71 -1.78 1.58 10.04
N GLU A 72 -2.99 1.07 10.08
CA GLU A 72 -3.71 0.56 8.91
C GLU A 72 -4.74 1.59 8.45
N LEU A 73 -4.87 1.75 7.13
CA LEU A 73 -5.96 2.54 6.59
C LEU A 73 -7.24 1.70 6.59
N ASN A 74 -8.32 2.28 7.11
CA ASN A 74 -9.63 1.66 7.15
C ASN A 74 -10.68 2.61 6.56
N ASN A 75 -11.66 2.03 5.88
CA ASN A 75 -12.88 2.70 5.46
C ASN A 75 -14.05 2.18 6.29
N PRO A 76 -14.45 2.88 7.37
CA PRO A 76 -15.53 2.43 8.24
C PRO A 76 -16.91 2.38 7.56
N LEU A 77 -17.06 2.98 6.37
CA LEU A 77 -18.28 2.91 5.58
C LEU A 77 -18.42 1.56 4.86
N ASN A 78 -17.32 0.84 4.66
CA ASN A 78 -17.28 -0.48 4.04
C ASN A 78 -17.31 -1.61 5.08
N ARG A 79 -17.93 -1.40 6.24
CA ARG A 79 -17.98 -2.43 7.30
C ARG A 79 -19.01 -3.50 7.00
N GLY A 80 -18.65 -4.73 7.35
CA GLY A 80 -19.51 -5.91 7.26
C GLY A 80 -19.46 -6.59 5.89
N GLY A 81 -20.03 -7.79 5.82
CA GLY A 81 -19.94 -8.67 4.66
C GLY A 81 -18.87 -9.75 4.82
N ASP A 82 -18.68 -10.52 3.75
CA ASP A 82 -17.69 -11.60 3.70
C ASP A 82 -16.27 -11.06 3.61
N LEU A 83 -15.31 -11.83 4.13
CA LEU A 83 -13.89 -11.50 4.03
C LEU A 83 -13.45 -11.48 2.56
N ILE A 84 -12.73 -10.43 2.18
CA ILE A 84 -12.14 -10.30 0.85
C ILE A 84 -10.84 -11.08 0.79
N LEU A 85 -10.69 -11.88 -0.27
CA LEU A 85 -9.47 -12.64 -0.54
C LEU A 85 -8.52 -11.80 -1.38
N ILE A 86 -7.41 -11.39 -0.79
CA ILE A 86 -6.32 -10.75 -1.53
C ILE A 86 -5.21 -11.77 -1.70
N ARG A 87 -4.85 -12.04 -2.95
CA ARG A 87 -3.68 -12.84 -3.30
C ARG A 87 -2.48 -11.91 -3.35
N THR A 88 -1.38 -12.32 -2.74
CA THR A 88 -0.08 -11.67 -2.87
C THR A 88 0.93 -12.77 -3.16
N GLY A 89 1.16 -13.01 -4.45
CA GLY A 89 1.98 -14.11 -4.92
C GLY A 89 1.38 -15.48 -4.62
N HIS A 90 2.10 -16.30 -3.87
CA HIS A 90 1.63 -17.63 -3.46
C HIS A 90 0.75 -17.62 -2.19
N THR A 91 0.63 -16.47 -1.53
CA THR A 91 -0.13 -16.34 -0.28
C THR A 91 -1.51 -15.75 -0.58
N VAL A 92 -2.53 -16.23 0.13
CA VAL A 92 -3.88 -15.65 0.11
C VAL A 92 -4.22 -15.17 1.52
N GLY A 93 -4.39 -13.87 1.67
CA GLY A 93 -4.86 -13.24 2.89
C GLY A 93 -6.38 -13.04 2.85
N LYS A 94 -7.02 -13.15 4.02
CA LYS A 94 -8.44 -12.83 4.23
C LYS A 94 -8.53 -11.53 5.00
N PHE A 95 -9.15 -10.52 4.41
CA PHE A 95 -9.24 -9.19 5.00
C PHE A 95 -10.70 -8.76 5.17
N PRO A 96 -11.05 -8.10 6.29
CA PRO A 96 -12.30 -7.37 6.40
C PRO A 96 -12.45 -6.34 5.26
N PRO A 97 -13.65 -6.16 4.69
CA PRO A 97 -13.85 -5.22 3.58
C PRO A 97 -13.44 -3.77 3.90
N GLU A 98 -13.53 -3.35 5.17
CA GLU A 98 -13.09 -2.02 5.59
C GLU A 98 -11.58 -1.79 5.45
N MET A 99 -10.76 -2.84 5.35
CA MET A 99 -9.30 -2.71 5.15
C MET A 99 -8.91 -2.60 3.68
N VAL A 100 -9.84 -2.88 2.76
CA VAL A 100 -9.56 -2.97 1.32
C VAL A 100 -9.90 -1.66 0.63
N MET A 101 -8.92 -1.06 -0.01
CA MET A 101 -9.03 0.21 -0.71
C MET A 101 -9.05 0.01 -2.22
N ASP A 102 -9.83 0.84 -2.89
CA ASP A 102 -9.87 0.96 -4.34
C ASP A 102 -8.66 1.77 -4.88
N PRO A 103 -8.40 1.75 -6.20
CA PRO A 103 -7.31 2.51 -6.80
C PRO A 103 -7.35 4.03 -6.56
N PHE A 104 -8.53 4.64 -6.52
CA PHE A 104 -8.67 6.09 -6.36
C PHE A 104 -8.29 6.53 -4.94
N THR A 105 -8.78 5.81 -3.93
CA THR A 105 -8.41 6.02 -2.53
C THR A 105 -6.92 5.74 -2.32
N THR A 106 -6.38 4.69 -2.93
CA THR A 106 -4.95 4.37 -2.84
C THR A 106 -4.10 5.48 -3.44
N TYR A 107 -4.49 6.01 -4.60
CA TYR A 107 -3.77 7.10 -5.25
C TYR A 107 -3.84 8.41 -4.47
N SER A 108 -4.97 8.74 -3.82
CA SER A 108 -5.06 9.94 -2.99
C SER A 108 -4.09 9.88 -1.80
N VAL A 109 -3.93 8.71 -1.19
CA VAL A 109 -2.96 8.47 -0.11
C VAL A 109 -1.52 8.64 -0.60
N ILE A 110 -1.18 8.07 -1.77
CA ILE A 110 0.15 8.22 -2.38
C ILE A 110 0.47 9.69 -2.62
N LYS A 111 -0.49 10.46 -3.17
CA LYS A 111 -0.30 11.90 -3.42
C LYS A 111 0.01 12.66 -2.13
N GLU A 112 -0.76 12.42 -1.08
CA GLU A 112 -0.55 13.09 0.20
C GLU A 112 0.80 12.70 0.81
N PHE A 113 1.11 11.41 0.84
CA PHE A 113 2.39 10.92 1.35
C PHE A 113 3.59 11.47 0.56
N TYR A 114 3.46 11.61 -0.76
CA TYR A 114 4.50 12.22 -1.59
C TYR A 114 4.75 13.69 -1.23
N ALA A 115 3.68 14.45 -0.97
CA ALA A 115 3.76 15.88 -0.68
C ALA A 115 4.29 16.16 0.74
N SER A 116 3.80 15.44 1.74
CA SER A 116 4.02 15.77 3.16
C SER A 116 4.80 14.73 3.94
N GLY A 117 4.95 13.51 3.41
CA GLY A 117 5.48 12.36 4.14
C GLY A 117 4.56 11.86 5.25
N LYS A 118 3.29 12.30 5.30
CA LYS A 118 2.34 11.99 6.38
C LYS A 118 1.17 11.15 5.87
N ARG A 119 0.38 10.64 6.82
CA ARG A 119 -0.92 10.00 6.56
C ARG A 119 -1.90 11.00 5.97
N HIS A 120 -2.81 10.50 5.13
CA HIS A 120 -3.92 11.30 4.63
C HIS A 120 -4.82 11.76 5.80
N PRO A 121 -5.00 13.07 6.03
CA PRO A 121 -5.64 13.59 7.24
C PRO A 121 -7.14 13.30 7.31
N ASP A 122 -7.81 13.25 6.16
CA ASP A 122 -9.26 13.03 6.09
C ASP A 122 -9.67 11.56 6.08
N LEU A 123 -8.69 10.65 6.05
CA LEU A 123 -8.95 9.21 6.05
C LEU A 123 -8.76 8.60 7.43
N HIS A 124 -9.44 7.48 7.67
CA HIS A 124 -9.43 6.84 8.98
C HIS A 124 -8.26 5.85 9.13
N TRP A 125 -7.28 6.21 9.95
CA TRP A 125 -6.12 5.38 10.24
C TRP A 125 -6.25 4.74 11.61
N LYS A 126 -6.37 3.41 11.65
CA LYS A 126 -6.44 2.66 12.90
C LYS A 126 -5.01 2.31 13.37
N PRO A 127 -4.62 2.65 14.61
CA PRO A 127 -3.35 2.22 15.16
C PRO A 127 -3.28 0.69 15.29
N LEU A 128 -2.13 0.13 14.96
CA LEU A 128 -1.77 -1.25 15.26
C LEU A 128 -0.94 -1.25 16.54
N ASN A 129 -1.42 -1.95 17.57
CA ASN A 129 -0.75 -2.09 18.87
C ASN A 129 0.17 -3.30 18.89
#